data_AF-A0AAQ4R3M5-F1
#
_entry.id   AF-A0AAQ4R3M5-F1
#
_cell.length_a   1.000
_cell.length_b   1.000
_cell.length_c   1.000
_cell.angle_alpha   90.00
_cell.angle_beta   90.00
_cell.angle_gamma   90.00
#
_symmetry.space_group_name_H-M   'P 1'
#
loop_
_entity.id
_entity.type
_entity.pdbx_description
1 polymer ?
#
loop_
_entity_poly.entity_id
_entity_poly.type
_entity_poly.pdbx_seq_one_letter_code
_entity_poly.pdbx_strand_id
1 'polypeptide(L)'
;MPRVPAHLRERALGMLQGGMRTADVARAINCHVRIVRRLRQRYRETGRTADHPRSGRPRVTTPAQDRYIRISHLRDRYRMAGLRACRPVVRQVLTGHHQQQRPPWAQTHLRWTRQEWQKVLFTDESRFCLTRGDGQIRVYRRRNERYTEACTWSGIDLEVGGSVIVWGGISHHHQRHQSL
;
A
#
# COMPACT_ATOMS: atom_id res chain seq x y z
N MET A 1 23.51 31.92 -22.31
CA MET A 1 23.24 33.37 -22.13
C MET A 1 22.60 33.57 -20.76
N PRO A 2 23.19 34.39 -19.87
CA PRO A 2 22.66 34.62 -18.53
C PRO A 2 21.29 35.29 -18.56
N ARG A 3 20.41 34.89 -17.63
CA ARG A 3 19.04 35.40 -17.47
C ARG A 3 19.08 36.77 -16.79
N VAL A 4 18.43 37.78 -17.38
CA VAL A 4 18.26 39.08 -16.71
C VAL A 4 17.24 38.92 -15.57
N PRO A 5 17.61 39.21 -14.31
CA PRO A 5 16.70 39.21 -13.16
C PRO A 5 15.47 40.10 -13.36
N ALA A 6 14.36 39.77 -12.69
CA ALA A 6 13.10 40.52 -12.79
C ALA A 6 13.26 42.02 -12.49
N HIS A 7 13.92 42.35 -11.36
CA HIS A 7 14.15 43.74 -10.96
C HIS A 7 14.97 44.55 -11.99
N LEU A 8 15.93 43.91 -12.68
CA LEU A 8 16.69 44.56 -13.74
C LEU A 8 15.86 44.78 -15.02
N ARG A 9 14.89 43.91 -15.31
CA ARG A 9 13.92 44.12 -16.41
C ARG A 9 12.98 45.29 -16.12
N GLU A 10 12.48 45.39 -14.89
CA GLU A 10 11.60 46.48 -14.46
C GLU A 10 12.34 47.82 -14.47
N ARG A 11 13.56 47.85 -13.91
CA ARG A 11 14.45 49.01 -13.99
C ARG A 11 14.74 49.43 -15.43
N ALA A 12 14.98 48.48 -16.33
CA ALA A 12 15.18 48.76 -17.75
C ALA A 12 13.97 49.45 -18.39
N LEU A 13 12.77 48.97 -18.08
CA LEU A 13 11.54 49.53 -18.62
C LEU A 13 11.26 50.93 -18.06
N GLY A 14 11.48 51.15 -16.76
CA GLY A 14 11.38 52.48 -16.16
C GLY A 14 12.31 53.50 -16.85
N MET A 15 13.57 53.11 -17.10
CA MET A 15 14.51 53.95 -17.86
C MET A 15 14.06 54.21 -19.30
N LEU A 16 13.48 53.21 -19.98
CA LEU A 16 12.95 53.37 -21.33
C LEU A 16 11.70 54.26 -21.39
N GLN A 17 10.83 54.20 -20.36
CA GLN A 17 9.67 55.07 -20.22
C GLN A 17 10.08 56.51 -19.91
N GLY A 18 11.17 56.70 -19.15
CA GLY A 18 11.83 57.98 -18.93
C GLY A 18 12.62 58.53 -20.13
N GLY A 19 12.49 57.94 -21.32
CA GLY A 19 13.07 58.47 -22.57
C GLY A 19 14.55 58.10 -22.82
N MET A 20 15.18 57.27 -21.98
CA MET A 20 16.57 56.86 -22.19
C MET A 20 16.72 55.99 -23.45
N ARG A 21 17.84 56.17 -24.19
CA ARG A 21 18.09 55.38 -25.41
C ARG A 21 18.41 53.93 -25.03
N THR A 22 18.00 52.99 -25.89
CA THR A 22 18.18 51.54 -25.64
C THR A 22 19.63 51.12 -25.41
N ALA A 23 20.60 51.80 -26.02
CA ALA A 23 22.03 51.54 -25.82
C ALA A 23 22.51 51.96 -24.42
N ASP A 24 21.95 53.04 -23.88
CA ASP A 24 22.32 53.59 -22.57
C ASP A 24 21.76 52.71 -21.46
N VAL A 25 20.52 52.25 -21.63
CA VAL A 25 19.86 51.27 -20.73
C VAL A 25 20.63 49.95 -20.72
N ALA A 26 21.12 49.50 -21.89
CA ALA A 26 21.90 48.27 -22.00
C ALA A 26 23.25 48.37 -21.25
N ARG A 27 23.94 49.52 -21.37
CA ARG A 27 25.16 49.82 -20.60
C ARG A 27 24.88 49.88 -19.09
N ALA A 28 23.80 50.54 -18.68
CA ALA A 28 23.43 50.68 -17.28
C ALA A 28 23.10 49.35 -16.57
N ILE A 29 22.58 48.37 -17.32
CA ILE A 29 22.20 47.04 -16.79
C ILE A 29 23.26 45.98 -17.12
N ASN A 30 24.37 46.37 -17.74
CA ASN A 30 25.44 45.48 -18.20
C ASN A 30 24.90 44.27 -19.00
N CYS A 31 24.06 44.56 -19.99
CA CYS A 31 23.48 43.53 -20.84
C CYS A 31 23.58 43.92 -22.32
N HIS A 32 23.50 42.93 -23.20
CA HIS A 32 23.56 43.20 -24.63
C HIS A 32 22.33 44.00 -25.10
N VAL A 33 22.51 45.02 -25.95
CA VAL A 33 21.44 45.92 -26.46
C VAL A 33 20.23 45.16 -27.02
N ARG A 34 20.46 44.00 -27.63
CA ARG A 34 19.41 43.09 -28.13
C ARG A 34 18.43 42.65 -27.05
N ILE A 35 18.88 42.45 -25.81
CA ILE A 35 18.04 42.04 -24.68
C ILE A 35 17.07 43.16 -24.30
N VAL A 36 17.54 44.41 -24.22
CA VAL A 36 16.71 45.59 -23.95
C VAL A 36 15.68 45.82 -25.06
N ARG A 37 16.08 45.66 -26.33
CA ARG A 37 15.15 45.75 -27.48
C ARG A 37 14.05 44.68 -27.42
N ARG A 38 14.42 43.41 -27.19
CA ARG A 38 13.47 42.30 -27.03
C ARG A 38 12.54 42.51 -25.84
N LEU A 39 13.07 43.01 -24.72
CA LEU A 39 12.29 43.32 -23.52
C LEU A 39 11.25 44.41 -23.80
N ARG A 40 11.66 45.52 -24.44
CA ARG A 40 10.76 46.63 -24.80
C ARG A 40 9.65 46.18 -25.74
N GLN A 41 10.00 45.37 -26.75
CA GLN A 41 9.03 44.84 -27.70
C GLN A 41 8.02 43.90 -27.01
N ARG A 42 8.52 42.92 -26.25
CA ARG A 42 7.68 42.01 -25.47
C ARG A 42 6.75 42.74 -24.50
N TYR A 43 7.25 43.79 -23.83
CA TYR A 43 6.45 44.58 -22.91
C TYR A 43 5.36 45.39 -23.62
N ARG A 44 5.62 45.93 -24.81
CA ARG A 44 4.58 46.58 -25.63
C ARG A 44 3.47 45.61 -26.05
N GLU A 45 3.83 44.36 -26.32
CA GLU A 45 2.89 43.33 -26.77
C GLU A 45 2.07 42.72 -25.61
N THR A 46 2.68 42.54 -24.43
CA THR A 46 2.08 41.74 -23.34
C THR A 46 1.84 42.51 -22.04
N GLY A 47 2.38 43.72 -21.89
CA GLY A 47 2.31 44.52 -20.66
C GLY A 47 3.02 43.91 -19.44
N ARG A 48 3.75 42.80 -19.60
CA ARG A 48 4.33 42.03 -18.49
C ARG A 48 5.84 41.93 -18.57
N THR A 49 6.51 42.11 -17.44
CA THR A 49 7.96 41.86 -17.27
C THR A 49 8.27 40.43 -16.88
N ALA A 50 7.29 39.74 -16.26
CA ALA A 50 7.42 38.38 -15.75
C ALA A 50 7.79 37.37 -16.84
N ASP A 51 8.32 36.22 -16.42
CA ASP A 51 8.59 35.12 -17.34
C ASP A 51 7.29 34.44 -17.78
N HIS A 52 7.22 34.09 -19.05
CA HIS A 52 6.08 33.32 -19.56
C HIS A 52 6.25 31.85 -19.12
N PRO A 53 5.18 31.17 -18.68
CA PRO A 53 5.25 29.73 -18.49
C PRO A 53 5.71 29.08 -19.80
N ARG A 54 6.72 28.22 -19.70
CA ARG A 54 7.18 27.42 -20.83
C ARG A 54 6.24 26.24 -20.98
N SER A 55 5.84 25.93 -22.21
CA SER A 55 5.26 24.62 -22.51
C SER A 55 6.32 23.57 -22.15
N GLY A 56 6.09 22.82 -21.07
CA GLY A 56 6.97 21.72 -20.69
C GLY A 56 7.05 20.65 -21.77
N ARG A 57 7.81 19.58 -21.51
CA ARG A 57 7.85 18.43 -22.41
C ARG A 57 6.43 17.87 -22.60
N PRO A 58 5.95 17.72 -23.86
CA PRO A 58 4.67 17.07 -24.12
C PRO A 58 4.62 15.68 -23.50
N ARG A 59 3.47 15.31 -22.93
CA ARG A 59 3.28 13.95 -22.41
C ARG A 59 3.18 12.98 -23.57
N VAL A 60 3.97 11.90 -23.51
CA VAL A 60 3.92 10.81 -24.48
C VAL A 60 2.84 9.80 -24.10
N THR A 61 2.60 9.63 -22.80
CA THR A 61 1.61 8.69 -22.28
C THR A 61 0.29 9.39 -21.94
N THR A 62 -0.81 8.69 -22.22
CA THR A 62 -2.15 9.09 -21.78
C THR A 62 -2.36 8.69 -20.32
N PRO A 63 -3.29 9.35 -19.59
CA PRO A 63 -3.62 8.94 -18.22
C PRO A 63 -4.05 7.48 -18.08
N ALA A 64 -4.64 6.89 -19.12
CA ALA A 64 -5.00 5.47 -19.16
C ALA A 64 -3.77 4.57 -19.26
N GLN A 65 -2.79 4.93 -20.09
CA GLN A 65 -1.52 4.22 -20.19
C GLN A 65 -0.74 4.30 -18.88
N ASP A 66 -0.67 5.47 -18.24
CA ASP A 66 -0.03 5.64 -16.94
C ASP A 66 -0.66 4.73 -15.87
N ARG A 67 -2.00 4.63 -15.87
CA ARG A 67 -2.74 3.73 -14.98
C ARG A 67 -2.39 2.27 -15.27
N TYR A 68 -2.36 1.88 -16.55
CA TYR A 68 -2.01 0.52 -16.96
C TYR A 68 -0.58 0.15 -16.55
N ILE A 69 0.40 1.02 -16.81
CA ILE A 69 1.81 0.82 -16.43
C ILE A 69 1.91 0.66 -14.91
N ARG A 70 1.24 1.53 -14.14
CA ARG A 70 1.25 1.45 -12.68
C ARG A 70 0.67 0.13 -12.18
N ILE A 71 -0.52 -0.24 -12.63
CA ILE A 71 -1.19 -1.48 -12.20
C ILE A 71 -0.36 -2.70 -12.60
N SER A 72 0.14 -2.74 -13.83
CA SER A 72 0.97 -3.86 -14.32
C SER A 72 2.26 -3.99 -13.52
N HIS A 73 2.95 -2.88 -13.24
CA HIS A 73 4.15 -2.87 -12.40
C HIS A 73 3.84 -3.40 -10.99
N LEU A 74 2.77 -2.92 -10.35
CA LEU A 74 2.39 -3.38 -9.01
C LEU A 74 2.02 -4.87 -8.97
N ARG A 75 1.33 -5.36 -10.01
CA ARG A 75 0.96 -6.78 -10.13
C ARG A 75 2.17 -7.69 -10.32
N ASP A 76 3.11 -7.27 -11.17
CA ASP A 76 4.23 -8.11 -11.60
C ASP A 76 5.53 -7.85 -10.82
N ARG A 77 5.53 -6.96 -9.82
CA ARG A 77 6.75 -6.56 -9.06
C ARG A 77 7.53 -7.72 -8.44
N TYR A 78 6.87 -8.84 -8.15
CA TYR A 78 7.51 -10.03 -7.58
C TYR A 78 7.66 -11.19 -8.56
N ARG A 79 7.27 -11.00 -9.82
CA ARG A 79 7.29 -12.04 -10.85
C ARG A 79 8.71 -12.54 -11.13
N MET A 80 9.68 -11.61 -11.20
CA MET A 80 11.10 -11.95 -11.43
C MET A 80 11.71 -12.73 -10.26
N ALA A 81 11.20 -12.56 -9.03
CA ALA A 81 11.63 -13.32 -7.86
C ALA A 81 10.99 -14.73 -7.76
N GLY A 82 10.12 -15.09 -8.72
CA GLY A 82 9.37 -16.35 -8.71
C GLY A 82 8.27 -16.42 -7.64
N LEU A 83 7.96 -15.30 -6.98
CA LEU A 83 7.00 -15.23 -5.89
C LEU A 83 5.60 -15.00 -6.44
N ARG A 84 4.61 -15.70 -5.86
CA ARG A 84 3.20 -15.58 -6.23
C ARG A 84 2.37 -15.28 -4.99
N ALA A 85 1.44 -14.34 -5.11
CA ALA A 85 0.45 -14.07 -4.08
C ALA A 85 -0.49 -15.28 -3.93
N CYS A 86 -0.45 -15.93 -2.77
CA CYS A 86 -1.22 -17.12 -2.44
C CYS A 86 -1.97 -16.92 -1.11
N ARG A 87 -3.00 -17.75 -0.85
CA ARG A 87 -3.55 -17.86 0.50
C ARG A 87 -2.59 -18.69 1.36
N PRO A 88 -2.28 -18.27 2.59
CA PRO A 88 -1.49 -19.10 3.50
C PRO A 88 -2.25 -20.38 3.84
N VAL A 89 -1.51 -21.41 4.24
CA VAL A 89 -2.13 -22.60 4.82
C VAL A 89 -2.51 -22.29 6.26
N VAL A 90 -3.80 -22.41 6.58
CA VAL A 90 -4.26 -22.29 7.96
C VAL A 90 -3.91 -23.58 8.69
N ARG A 91 -3.04 -23.49 9.71
CA ARG A 91 -2.72 -24.62 10.58
C ARG A 91 -2.30 -24.12 11.96
N GLN A 92 -2.68 -24.86 12.98
CA GLN A 92 -2.05 -24.70 14.29
C GLN A 92 -0.61 -25.21 14.22
N VAL A 93 0.32 -24.40 14.69
CA VAL A 93 1.72 -24.81 14.87
C VAL A 93 1.78 -25.66 16.13
N LEU A 94 2.09 -26.94 15.98
CA LEU A 94 2.23 -27.85 17.12
C LEU A 94 3.59 -27.64 17.76
N THR A 95 3.61 -27.29 19.05
CA THR A 95 4.82 -27.28 19.86
C THR A 95 5.42 -28.69 19.94
N GLY A 96 6.72 -28.79 20.24
CA GLY A 96 7.38 -30.10 20.41
C GLY A 96 6.68 -30.98 21.45
N HIS A 97 6.17 -30.38 22.53
CA HIS A 97 5.37 -31.07 23.54
C HIS A 97 4.08 -31.68 22.94
N HIS A 98 3.32 -30.90 22.16
CA HIS A 98 2.11 -31.42 21.50
C HIS A 98 2.43 -32.55 20.52
N GLN A 99 3.55 -32.46 19.81
CA GLN A 99 3.99 -33.51 18.87
C GLN A 99 4.33 -34.83 19.59
N GLN A 100 4.86 -34.76 20.81
CA GLN A 100 5.19 -35.94 21.62
C GLN A 100 3.96 -36.55 22.30
N GLN A 101 3.02 -35.73 22.79
CA GLN A 101 1.88 -36.19 23.60
C GLN A 101 0.69 -36.69 22.77
N ARG A 102 0.44 -36.10 21.59
CA ARG A 102 -0.72 -36.46 20.76
C ARG A 102 -0.69 -37.92 20.25
N PRO A 103 0.43 -38.47 19.75
CA PRO A 103 0.44 -39.84 19.23
C PRO A 103 0.15 -40.91 20.30
N PRO A 104 0.78 -40.90 21.49
CA PRO A 104 0.44 -41.84 22.56
C PRO A 104 -1.02 -41.72 22.99
N TRP A 105 -1.54 -40.50 23.15
CA TRP A 105 -2.95 -40.29 23.50
C TRP A 105 -3.89 -40.92 22.47
N ALA A 106 -3.64 -40.68 21.17
CA ALA A 106 -4.42 -41.25 20.10
C ALA A 106 -4.32 -42.78 20.08
N GLN A 107 -3.13 -43.34 20.32
CA GLN A 107 -2.91 -44.78 20.36
C GLN A 107 -3.66 -45.45 21.52
N THR A 108 -3.68 -44.84 22.70
CA THR A 108 -4.42 -45.32 23.88
C THR A 108 -5.93 -45.36 23.63
N HIS A 109 -6.47 -44.33 22.98
CA HIS A 109 -7.91 -44.19 22.76
C HIS A 109 -8.37 -44.77 21.41
N LEU A 110 -7.44 -45.30 20.58
CA LEU A 110 -7.75 -45.88 19.28
C LEU A 110 -8.69 -47.10 19.38
N ARG A 111 -8.55 -47.87 20.46
CA ARG A 111 -9.32 -49.10 20.70
C ARG A 111 -10.58 -48.88 21.53
N TRP A 112 -10.86 -47.64 21.94
CA TRP A 112 -12.05 -47.34 22.73
C TRP A 112 -13.32 -47.62 21.95
N THR A 113 -14.25 -48.29 22.62
CA THR A 113 -15.57 -48.62 22.14
C THR A 113 -16.52 -47.43 22.25
N ARG A 114 -17.66 -47.50 21.54
CA ARG A 114 -18.68 -46.45 21.60
C ARG A 114 -19.18 -46.20 23.03
N GLN A 115 -19.33 -47.24 23.85
CA GLN A 115 -19.78 -47.12 25.24
C GLN A 115 -18.77 -46.39 26.14
N GLU A 116 -17.48 -46.47 25.82
CA GLU A 116 -16.44 -45.72 26.53
C GLU A 116 -16.47 -44.24 26.14
N TRP A 117 -16.62 -43.93 24.84
CA TRP A 117 -16.80 -42.56 24.36
C TRP A 117 -18.07 -41.89 24.90
N GLN A 118 -19.13 -42.66 25.15
CA GLN A 118 -20.39 -42.17 25.70
C GLN A 118 -20.26 -41.53 27.09
N LYS A 119 -19.24 -41.94 27.85
CA LYS A 119 -18.98 -41.43 29.21
C LYS A 119 -18.21 -40.10 29.20
N VAL A 120 -17.70 -39.67 28.05
CA VAL A 120 -16.87 -38.46 27.92
C VAL A 120 -17.77 -37.23 27.75
N LEU A 121 -17.55 -36.23 28.61
CA LEU A 121 -18.05 -34.87 28.41
C LEU A 121 -16.93 -34.05 27.76
N PHE A 122 -17.15 -33.62 26.51
CA PHE A 122 -16.25 -32.71 25.83
C PHE A 122 -16.63 -31.28 26.19
N THR A 123 -15.70 -30.53 26.74
CA THR A 123 -15.89 -29.11 27.05
C THR A 123 -14.90 -28.27 26.27
N ASP A 124 -15.33 -27.11 25.78
CA ASP A 124 -14.46 -26.17 25.11
C ASP A 124 -14.94 -24.73 25.34
N GLU A 125 -14.01 -23.81 25.15
CA GLU A 125 -14.24 -22.37 25.18
C GLU A 125 -14.15 -21.83 23.76
N SER A 126 -15.27 -21.33 23.23
CA SER A 126 -15.33 -20.76 21.88
C SER A 126 -15.48 -19.24 21.95
N ARG A 127 -14.57 -18.54 21.28
CA ARG A 127 -14.61 -17.08 21.12
C ARG A 127 -15.26 -16.70 19.80
N PHE A 128 -16.30 -15.87 19.85
CA PHE A 128 -17.03 -15.33 18.72
C PHE A 128 -16.69 -13.84 18.55
N CYS A 129 -16.03 -13.49 17.45
CA CYS A 129 -15.69 -12.10 17.13
C CYS A 129 -16.91 -11.37 16.56
N LEU A 130 -17.22 -10.18 17.07
CA LEU A 130 -18.33 -9.34 16.58
C LEU A 130 -18.00 -8.67 15.25
N THR A 131 -16.71 -8.47 14.99
CA THR A 131 -16.16 -7.91 13.76
C THR A 131 -14.99 -8.77 13.33
N ARG A 132 -15.10 -9.35 12.13
CA ARG A 132 -14.03 -10.15 11.52
C ARG A 132 -13.38 -9.33 10.43
N GLY A 133 -12.04 -9.23 10.44
CA GLY A 133 -11.31 -8.73 9.28
C GLY A 133 -11.69 -9.51 8.02
N ASP A 134 -11.54 -8.90 6.86
CA ASP A 134 -11.91 -9.45 5.53
C ASP A 134 -11.25 -10.81 5.18
N GLY A 135 -10.32 -11.29 6.01
CA GLY A 135 -9.67 -12.58 5.88
C GLY A 135 -8.78 -12.69 4.66
N GLN A 136 -8.49 -11.58 3.98
CA GLN A 136 -7.73 -11.56 2.74
C GLN A 136 -6.22 -11.51 2.99
N ILE A 137 -5.74 -12.30 3.96
CA ILE A 137 -4.30 -12.46 4.17
C ILE A 137 -3.72 -13.18 2.94
N ARG A 138 -2.72 -12.54 2.32
CA ARG A 138 -1.95 -13.09 1.22
C ARG A 138 -0.49 -13.21 1.64
N VAL A 139 0.11 -14.35 1.32
CA VAL A 139 1.55 -14.56 1.44
C VAL A 139 2.16 -14.66 0.04
N TYR A 140 3.36 -14.12 -0.13
CA TYR A 140 4.13 -14.26 -1.36
C TYR A 140 5.08 -15.44 -1.21
N ARG A 141 4.91 -16.48 -2.03
CA ARG A 141 5.71 -17.71 -1.92
C ARG A 141 6.16 -18.24 -3.28
N ARG A 142 7.28 -18.96 -3.32
CA ARG A 142 7.72 -19.73 -4.49
C ARG A 142 7.00 -21.08 -4.57
N ARG A 143 7.23 -21.78 -5.68
CA ARG A 143 6.79 -23.18 -5.85
C ARG A 143 7.50 -24.02 -4.76
N ASN A 144 6.74 -24.85 -4.05
CA ASN A 144 7.18 -25.76 -2.97
C ASN A 144 7.40 -25.15 -1.57
N GLU A 145 7.26 -23.85 -1.37
CA GLU A 145 7.33 -23.23 -0.03
C GLU A 145 6.00 -23.31 0.74
N ARG A 146 5.11 -24.25 0.41
CA ARG A 146 3.71 -24.24 0.90
C ARG A 146 3.57 -24.36 2.41
N TYR A 147 4.46 -25.13 3.04
CA TYR A 147 4.37 -25.51 4.45
C TYR A 147 5.48 -24.91 5.32
N THR A 148 6.24 -23.96 4.77
CA THR A 148 7.21 -23.18 5.57
C THR A 148 6.45 -22.29 6.55
N GLU A 149 7.07 -21.99 7.68
CA GLU A 149 6.43 -21.21 8.76
C GLU A 149 5.90 -19.86 8.25
N ALA A 150 6.70 -19.17 7.42
CA ALA A 150 6.33 -17.90 6.78
C ALA A 150 5.13 -17.99 5.82
N CYS A 151 4.75 -19.19 5.36
CA CYS A 151 3.62 -19.43 4.47
C CYS A 151 2.41 -20.05 5.18
N THR A 152 2.50 -20.22 6.49
CA THR A 152 1.44 -20.74 7.35
C THR A 152 0.86 -19.64 8.20
N TRP A 153 -0.43 -19.75 8.52
CA TRP A 153 -1.13 -18.77 9.33
C TRP A 153 -1.90 -19.48 10.44
N SER A 154 -1.81 -18.95 11.66
CA SER A 154 -2.31 -19.61 12.88
C SER A 154 -3.80 -19.40 13.13
N GLY A 155 -4.46 -18.46 12.44
CA GLY A 155 -5.88 -18.20 12.66
C GLY A 155 -6.21 -16.96 13.50
N ILE A 156 -5.23 -16.43 14.23
CA ILE A 156 -5.48 -15.65 15.44
C ILE A 156 -5.43 -14.12 15.18
N ASP A 157 -4.77 -13.67 14.12
CA ASP A 157 -4.40 -12.25 13.98
C ASP A 157 -5.42 -11.33 13.26
N LEU A 158 -6.65 -11.79 12.99
CA LEU A 158 -7.67 -11.02 12.24
C LEU A 158 -8.70 -10.32 13.14
N GLU A 159 -8.46 -10.29 14.44
CA GLU A 159 -9.38 -9.74 15.42
C GLU A 159 -9.25 -8.20 15.47
N VAL A 160 -10.24 -7.51 14.90
CA VAL A 160 -10.34 -6.05 14.97
C VAL A 160 -11.70 -5.71 15.58
N GLY A 161 -11.80 -5.73 16.92
CA GLY A 161 -12.98 -5.29 17.66
C GLY A 161 -13.37 -6.18 18.85
N GLY A 162 -14.63 -6.06 19.28
CA GLY A 162 -15.16 -6.81 20.43
C GLY A 162 -15.45 -8.28 20.12
N SER A 163 -15.53 -9.08 21.18
CA SER A 163 -15.72 -10.53 21.12
C SER A 163 -16.56 -11.03 22.28
N VAL A 164 -17.28 -12.13 22.10
CA VAL A 164 -17.95 -12.86 23.17
C VAL A 164 -17.29 -14.22 23.32
N ILE A 165 -17.05 -14.63 24.56
CA ILE A 165 -16.55 -15.97 24.90
C ILE A 165 -17.73 -16.80 25.40
N VAL A 166 -17.87 -18.00 24.87
CA VAL A 166 -18.93 -18.95 25.24
C VAL A 166 -18.28 -20.25 25.68
N TRP A 167 -18.61 -20.68 26.89
CA TRP A 167 -18.29 -22.01 27.39
C TRP A 167 -19.40 -23.00 27.03
N GLY A 168 -19.02 -24.17 26.55
CA GLY A 168 -19.97 -25.22 26.16
C GLY A 168 -19.46 -26.61 26.47
N GLY A 169 -20.39 -27.50 26.81
CA GLY A 169 -20.14 -28.92 26.99
C GLY A 169 -21.03 -29.76 26.07
N ILE A 170 -20.50 -30.82 25.48
CA ILE A 170 -21.24 -31.80 24.69
C ILE A 170 -20.86 -33.22 25.12
N SER A 171 -21.85 -34.06 25.35
CA SER A 171 -21.69 -35.49 25.58
C SER A 171 -22.70 -36.24 24.73
N HIS A 172 -22.50 -37.57 24.58
CA HIS A 172 -23.40 -38.38 23.77
C HIS A 172 -24.87 -38.33 24.23
N HIS A 173 -25.11 -38.11 25.53
CA HIS A 173 -26.43 -38.18 26.14
C HIS A 173 -27.14 -36.83 26.27
N HIS A 174 -26.59 -35.74 25.73
CA HIS A 174 -27.20 -34.42 25.85
C HIS A 174 -28.32 -34.19 24.80
N GLN A 175 -29.57 -34.42 25.20
CA GLN A 175 -30.74 -33.72 24.67
C GLN A 175 -30.83 -32.34 25.32
N ARG A 176 -31.00 -31.28 24.52
CA ARG A 176 -31.23 -29.92 25.04
C ARG A 176 -32.63 -29.86 25.68
N HIS A 177 -32.71 -29.69 26.98
CA HIS A 177 -33.89 -29.07 27.59
C HIS A 177 -33.81 -27.55 27.31
N GLN A 178 -34.68 -27.04 26.46
CA GLN A 178 -35.01 -25.62 26.41
C GLN A 178 -36.13 -25.39 27.43
N SER A 179 -35.84 -24.66 28.50
CA SER A 179 -36.87 -24.04 29.32
C SER A 179 -37.35 -22.78 28.58
N LEU A 180 -38.67 -22.67 28.40
CA LEU A 180 -39.37 -21.47 27.93
C LEU A 180 -39.21 -20.31 28.91
#